data_AF-A0A2N1M989-F1
#
_entry.id   AF-A0A2N1M989-F1
#
_cell.length_a   1.000
_cell.length_b   1.000
_cell.length_c   1.000
_cell.angle_alpha   90.00
_cell.angle_beta   90.00
_cell.angle_gamma   90.00
#
_symmetry.space_group_name_H-M   'P 1'
#
loop_
_entity.id
_entity.type
_entity.pdbx_description
1 polymer ?
#
loop_
_entity_poly.entity_id
_entity_poly.type
_entity_poly.pdbx_seq_one_letter_code
_entity_poly.pdbx_strand_id
1 'polypeptide(L)'
;IDSHSSQLSQPAINSPKAMYAKLARLSKKAIDCALKSDKQQELLNIFKAFIYDVKSRLKPENFTDVINPVVIKHKGRPPKRLISSVEKVLNREKRVLKDVSNSNVIEDNNTSNIVEDFTNDTKGRKCSKCKQYGHYAKTCQNVN
;
A
#
# COMPACT_ATOMS: atom_id res chain seq x y z
N ILE A 1 17.70 30.79 41.72
CA ILE A 1 18.34 30.55 40.41
C ILE A 1 18.73 29.08 40.42
N ASP A 2 17.80 28.21 40.04
CA ASP A 2 18.04 26.76 40.04
C ASP A 2 18.45 26.35 38.64
N SER A 3 19.75 26.13 38.49
CA SER A 3 20.39 25.69 37.26
C SER A 3 20.14 24.19 37.09
N HIS A 4 19.10 23.82 36.34
CA HIS A 4 18.97 22.46 35.84
C HIS A 4 20.04 22.23 34.79
N SER A 5 21.13 21.59 35.23
CA SER A 5 22.15 21.02 34.37
C SER A 5 21.50 20.00 33.45
N SER A 6 21.24 20.41 32.20
CA SER A 6 20.85 19.54 31.11
C SER A 6 22.00 18.58 30.86
N GLN A 7 21.96 17.41 31.49
CA GLN A 7 22.86 16.30 31.21
C GLN A 7 22.79 16.02 29.71
N LEU A 8 23.84 16.42 29.00
CA LEU A 8 24.09 16.08 27.62
C LEU A 8 24.32 14.56 27.59
N SER A 9 23.25 13.80 27.44
CA SER A 9 23.31 12.35 27.34
C SER A 9 24.15 11.99 26.13
N GLN A 10 25.36 11.51 26.39
CA GLN A 10 26.28 10.95 25.42
C GLN A 10 25.53 9.99 24.48
N PRO A 11 25.78 10.02 23.16
CA PRO A 11 25.05 9.16 22.24
C PRO A 11 25.44 7.72 22.54
N ALA A 12 24.52 6.97 23.15
CA ALA A 12 24.61 5.51 23.19
C ALA A 12 24.94 5.03 21.78
N ILE A 13 25.97 4.19 21.64
CA ILE A 13 26.37 3.59 20.36
C ILE A 13 25.20 2.72 19.90
N ASN A 14 24.27 3.35 19.18
CA ASN A 14 23.06 2.71 18.72
C ASN A 14 23.46 1.76 17.60
N SER A 15 23.03 0.50 17.68
CA SER A 15 23.21 -0.44 16.57
C SER A 15 22.64 0.18 15.27
N PRO A 16 23.18 -0.17 14.09
CA PRO A 16 22.68 0.36 12.81
C PRO A 16 21.16 0.20 12.66
N LYS A 17 20.61 -0.91 13.17
CA LYS A 17 19.17 -1.19 13.22
C LYS A 17 18.40 -0.21 14.11
N ALA A 18 18.93 0.09 15.31
CA ALA A 18 18.31 1.08 16.20
C ALA A 18 18.35 2.48 15.59
N MET A 19 19.44 2.82 14.89
CA MET A 19 19.55 4.11 14.21
C MET A 19 18.56 4.24 13.05
N TYR A 20 18.43 3.22 12.21
CA TYR A 20 17.41 3.18 11.17
C TYR A 20 15.99 3.38 11.73
N ALA A 21 15.63 2.66 12.80
CA ALA A 21 14.32 2.78 13.42
C ALA A 21 14.04 4.22 13.93
N LYS A 22 15.07 4.86 14.52
CA LYS A 22 14.98 6.25 14.99
C LYS A 22 14.79 7.23 13.84
N LEU A 23 15.56 7.09 12.76
CA LEU A 23 15.46 7.92 11.56
C LEU A 23 14.09 7.76 10.88
N ALA A 24 13.60 6.52 10.72
CA ALA A 24 12.27 6.26 10.12
C ALA A 24 11.13 6.88 10.94
N ARG A 25 11.22 6.83 12.28
CA ARG A 25 10.23 7.47 13.16
C ARG A 25 10.25 8.99 13.00
N LEU A 26 11.43 9.58 12.94
CA LEU A 26 11.59 11.04 12.80
C LEU A 26 11.17 11.52 11.41
N SER A 27 11.53 10.80 10.34
CA SER A 27 11.14 11.17 8.98
C SER A 27 9.63 11.19 8.83
N LYS A 28 8.91 10.18 9.36
CA LYS A 28 7.44 10.18 9.38
C LYS A 28 6.89 11.43 10.06
N LYS A 29 7.38 11.75 11.27
CA LYS A 29 6.94 12.95 12.00
C LYS A 29 7.24 14.24 11.23
N ALA A 30 8.41 14.35 10.62
CA ALA A 30 8.79 15.51 9.83
C ALA A 30 7.85 15.71 8.63
N ILE A 31 7.48 14.63 7.94
CA ILE A 31 6.52 14.65 6.84
C ILE A 31 5.13 15.09 7.34
N ASP A 32 4.65 14.48 8.43
CA ASP A 32 3.34 14.82 9.02
C ASP A 32 3.29 16.30 9.43
N CYS A 33 4.37 16.84 10.01
CA CYS A 33 4.49 18.25 10.37
C CYS A 33 4.52 19.15 9.13
N ALA A 34 5.34 18.82 8.12
CA ALA A 34 5.46 19.62 6.90
C ALA A 34 4.15 19.68 6.11
N LEU A 35 3.38 18.59 6.08
CA LEU A 35 2.03 18.57 5.49
C LEU A 35 1.07 19.50 6.22
N LYS A 36 1.12 19.52 7.56
CA LYS A 36 0.25 20.38 8.38
C LYS A 36 0.62 21.85 8.31
N SER A 37 1.90 22.16 8.08
CA SER A 37 2.41 23.53 8.03
C SER A 37 2.61 24.08 6.62
N ASP A 38 2.22 23.33 5.58
CA ASP A 38 2.44 23.64 4.16
C ASP A 38 3.92 23.93 3.78
N LYS A 39 4.84 23.13 4.35
CA LYS A 39 6.30 23.24 4.15
C LYS A 39 6.89 22.02 3.43
N GLN A 40 6.08 21.34 2.63
CA GLN A 40 6.48 20.10 1.95
C GLN A 40 7.65 20.36 0.98
N GLN A 41 7.65 21.52 0.31
CA GLN A 41 8.72 21.89 -0.62
C GLN A 41 10.06 22.16 0.08
N GLU A 42 10.04 22.82 1.24
CA GLU A 42 11.25 23.02 2.07
C GLU A 42 11.83 21.67 2.50
N LEU A 43 10.97 20.77 3.02
CA LEU A 43 11.38 19.43 3.44
C LEU A 43 11.94 18.60 2.28
N LEU A 44 11.32 18.69 1.10
CA LEU A 44 11.78 18.03 -0.12
C LEU A 44 13.19 18.52 -0.52
N ASN A 45 13.41 19.83 -0.47
CA ASN A 45 14.71 20.42 -0.79
C ASN A 45 15.78 19.96 0.20
N ILE A 46 15.47 19.88 1.50
CA ILE A 46 16.37 19.35 2.53
C ILE A 46 16.76 17.89 2.23
N PHE A 47 15.78 17.03 1.95
CA PHE A 47 16.06 15.63 1.62
C PHE A 47 16.88 15.50 0.33
N LYS A 48 16.57 16.26 -0.72
CA LYS A 48 17.36 16.28 -1.95
C LYS A 48 18.80 16.68 -1.66
N ALA A 49 19.02 17.82 -0.99
CA ALA A 49 20.35 18.33 -0.68
C ALA A 49 21.17 17.29 0.11
N PHE A 50 20.59 16.69 1.15
CA PHE A 50 21.26 15.65 1.93
C PHE A 50 21.64 14.43 1.08
N ILE A 51 20.69 13.89 0.30
CA ILE A 51 20.93 12.69 -0.52
C ILE A 51 22.00 12.96 -1.56
N TYR A 52 21.96 14.10 -2.26
CA TYR A 52 22.94 14.42 -3.29
C TYR A 52 24.33 14.70 -2.71
N ASP A 53 24.44 15.38 -1.57
CA ASP A 53 25.72 15.59 -0.89
C ASP A 53 26.33 14.26 -0.40
N VAL A 54 25.53 13.37 0.19
CA VAL A 54 26.03 12.05 0.61
C VAL A 54 26.39 11.19 -0.61
N LYS A 55 25.57 11.20 -1.66
CA LYS A 55 25.86 10.47 -2.91
C LYS A 55 27.11 10.98 -3.61
N SER A 56 27.39 12.28 -3.61
CA SER A 56 28.59 12.82 -4.26
C SER A 56 29.88 12.44 -3.53
N ARG A 57 29.81 12.25 -2.21
CA ARG A 57 30.93 11.77 -1.38
C ARG A 57 31.15 10.26 -1.47
N LEU A 58 30.12 9.50 -1.79
CA LEU A 58 30.20 8.05 -1.96
C LEU A 58 30.54 7.72 -3.43
N LYS A 59 31.68 7.06 -3.68
CA LYS A 59 32.06 6.64 -5.04
C LYS A 59 30.95 5.80 -5.71
N PRO A 60 30.78 5.88 -7.05
CA PRO A 60 29.72 5.19 -7.80
C PRO A 60 29.65 3.67 -7.58
N GLU A 61 30.76 3.06 -7.18
CA GLU A 61 30.90 1.62 -6.94
C GLU A 61 30.04 1.09 -5.78
N ASN A 62 29.54 1.96 -4.89
CA ASN A 62 28.75 1.52 -3.71
C ASN A 62 27.23 1.54 -3.91
N PHE A 63 26.75 1.94 -5.09
CA PHE A 63 25.31 2.00 -5.41
C PHE A 63 24.88 1.05 -6.51
N THR A 64 25.77 0.21 -7.04
CA THR A 64 25.37 -0.84 -7.97
C THR A 64 24.54 -1.87 -7.20
N ASP A 65 23.25 -1.83 -7.50
CA ASP A 65 22.22 -2.81 -7.18
C ASP A 65 22.26 -3.36 -5.74
N VAL A 66 21.44 -2.74 -4.88
CA VAL A 66 20.88 -3.46 -3.73
C VAL A 66 19.99 -4.57 -4.27
N ILE A 67 20.60 -5.65 -4.77
CA ILE A 67 19.92 -6.90 -5.00
C ILE A 67 19.51 -7.35 -3.61
N ASN A 68 18.20 -7.32 -3.33
CA ASN A 68 17.66 -7.89 -2.11
C ASN A 68 18.19 -9.32 -1.99
N PRO A 69 19.09 -9.64 -1.04
CA PRO A 69 19.74 -10.95 -0.97
C PRO A 69 18.74 -12.07 -0.62
N VAL A 70 17.52 -11.68 -0.22
CA VAL A 70 16.42 -12.59 0.07
C VAL A 70 15.50 -12.70 -1.14
N VAL A 71 15.85 -13.57 -2.07
CA VAL A 71 14.90 -14.07 -3.07
C VAL A 71 13.93 -15.03 -2.34
N ILE A 72 12.86 -14.47 -1.78
CA ILE A 72 11.78 -15.28 -1.22
C ILE A 72 11.10 -16.01 -2.38
N LYS A 73 11.31 -17.33 -2.48
CA LYS A 73 10.49 -18.15 -3.38
C LYS A 73 9.05 -18.10 -2.86
N HIS A 74 8.19 -17.35 -3.52
CA HIS A 74 6.76 -17.41 -3.25
C HIS A 74 6.32 -18.86 -3.41
N LYS A 75 5.85 -19.47 -2.32
CA LYS A 75 5.15 -20.75 -2.41
C LYS A 75 3.95 -20.50 -3.29
N GLY A 76 3.95 -21.11 -4.47
CA GLY A 76 2.85 -20.99 -5.42
C GLY A 76 1.52 -21.34 -4.76
N ARG A 77 0.43 -20.99 -5.43
CA ARG A 77 -0.90 -21.25 -4.89
C ARG A 77 -1.10 -22.76 -4.63
N PRO A 78 -1.69 -23.16 -3.49
CA PRO A 78 -1.99 -24.55 -3.21
C PRO A 78 -2.85 -25.17 -4.32
N PRO A 79 -2.47 -26.35 -4.84
CA PRO A 79 -3.31 -27.06 -5.81
C PRO A 79 -4.66 -27.41 -5.14
N LYS A 80 -5.74 -27.36 -5.93
CA LYS A 80 -7.13 -27.65 -5.50
C LYS A 80 -7.79 -26.62 -4.56
N ARG A 81 -7.22 -25.41 -4.39
CA ARG A 81 -7.95 -24.31 -3.71
C ARG A 81 -9.19 -23.90 -4.54
N LEU A 82 -10.28 -23.59 -3.83
CA LEU A 82 -11.48 -22.98 -4.41
C LEU A 82 -11.13 -21.70 -5.19
N ILE A 83 -11.54 -21.64 -6.45
CA ILE A 83 -11.23 -20.55 -7.39
C ILE A 83 -12.39 -19.53 -7.34
N SER A 84 -12.09 -18.25 -7.18
CA SER A 84 -13.12 -17.21 -7.22
C SER A 84 -13.62 -17.00 -8.65
N SER A 85 -14.84 -16.47 -8.82
CA SER A 85 -15.39 -16.16 -10.15
C SER A 85 -14.49 -15.19 -10.95
N VAL A 86 -13.87 -14.23 -10.27
CA VAL A 86 -12.94 -13.24 -10.86
C VAL A 86 -11.66 -13.88 -11.39
N GLU A 87 -11.10 -14.87 -10.70
CA GLU A 87 -9.89 -15.56 -11.16
C GLU A 87 -10.13 -16.37 -12.45
N LYS A 88 -11.34 -16.89 -12.66
CA LYS A 88 -11.68 -17.57 -13.93
C LYS A 88 -11.60 -16.63 -15.14
N VAL A 89 -11.91 -15.35 -14.95
CA VAL A 89 -11.85 -14.33 -16.02
C VAL A 89 -10.41 -13.96 -16.33
N LEU A 90 -9.58 -13.76 -15.30
CA LEU A 90 -8.18 -13.36 -15.45
C LEU A 90 -7.29 -14.44 -16.10
N ASN A 91 -7.63 -15.72 -15.95
CA ASN A 91 -6.84 -16.82 -16.53
C ASN A 91 -7.08 -17.01 -18.04
N ARG A 92 -8.10 -16.39 -18.63
CA ARG A 92 -8.38 -16.46 -20.09
C ARG A 92 -7.58 -15.43 -20.90
N GLU A 93 -7.27 -14.29 -20.31
CA GLU A 93 -6.54 -13.22 -20.98
C GLU A 93 -5.13 -13.14 -20.43
N LYS A 94 -4.16 -13.70 -21.16
CA LYS A 94 -2.74 -13.33 -21.00
C LYS A 94 -2.62 -11.84 -21.34
N ARG A 95 -2.83 -10.96 -20.38
CA ARG A 95 -2.61 -9.53 -20.54
C ARG A 95 -1.11 -9.28 -20.52
N VAL A 96 -0.52 -9.22 -21.71
CA VAL A 96 0.80 -8.64 -21.93
C VAL A 96 0.72 -7.17 -21.53
N LEU A 97 1.58 -6.74 -20.61
CA LEU A 97 1.76 -5.32 -20.27
C LEU A 97 2.15 -4.58 -21.55
N LYS A 98 1.28 -3.68 -22.03
CA LYS A 98 1.64 -2.72 -23.08
C LYS A 98 2.28 -1.52 -22.40
N ASP A 99 3.51 -1.20 -22.82
CA ASP A 99 4.21 0.00 -22.38
C ASP A 99 3.43 1.25 -22.82
N VAL A 100 3.11 2.10 -21.84
CA VAL A 100 2.48 3.40 -22.09
C VAL A 100 3.60 4.40 -22.35
N SER A 101 4.05 4.46 -23.61
CA SER A 101 4.72 5.63 -24.14
C SER A 101 3.77 6.31 -25.12
N ASN A 102 3.44 7.56 -24.78
CA ASN A 102 2.80 8.60 -25.61
C ASN A 102 1.28 8.68 -25.51
N SER A 103 0.84 9.37 -24.45
CA SER A 103 -0.47 10.01 -24.36
C SER A 103 -0.55 11.15 -25.37
N ASN A 104 -1.27 10.93 -26.47
CA ASN A 104 -1.69 12.01 -27.36
C ASN A 104 -3.16 12.33 -27.07
N VAL A 105 -3.41 13.60 -26.74
CA VAL A 105 -4.72 14.22 -26.52
C VAL A 105 -5.64 14.00 -27.71
N ILE A 106 -6.85 13.47 -27.49
CA ILE A 106 -8.07 13.83 -28.24
C ILE A 106 -9.26 13.80 -27.27
N GLU A 107 -9.88 14.96 -27.09
CA GLU A 107 -11.20 15.18 -26.50
C GLU A 107 -12.28 14.80 -27.53
N ASP A 108 -13.32 14.05 -27.13
CA ASP A 108 -14.73 14.35 -27.44
C ASP A 108 -15.66 13.15 -27.15
N ASN A 109 -16.62 13.41 -26.25
CA ASN A 109 -18.04 13.11 -26.34
C ASN A 109 -18.48 11.76 -26.94
N ASN A 110 -18.92 10.83 -26.08
CA ASN A 110 -20.22 10.17 -26.26
C ASN A 110 -20.67 9.46 -24.98
N THR A 111 -21.67 10.07 -24.35
CA THR A 111 -22.61 9.42 -23.44
C THR A 111 -23.49 8.48 -24.25
N SER A 112 -23.43 7.17 -24.02
CA SER A 112 -24.59 6.31 -24.21
C SER A 112 -24.51 5.04 -23.35
N ASN A 113 -25.34 5.06 -22.30
CA ASN A 113 -26.15 3.94 -21.83
C ASN A 113 -25.57 2.52 -21.96
N ILE A 114 -24.91 2.07 -20.89
CA ILE A 114 -25.19 0.73 -20.36
C ILE A 114 -25.50 0.91 -18.87
N VAL A 115 -26.73 1.36 -18.61
CA VAL A 115 -27.42 1.04 -17.37
C VAL A 115 -27.78 -0.44 -17.50
N GLU A 116 -26.86 -1.31 -17.13
CA GLU A 116 -27.24 -2.67 -16.76
C GLU A 116 -27.66 -2.63 -15.29
N ASP A 117 -28.97 -2.76 -15.16
CA ASP A 117 -29.77 -3.02 -13.99
C ASP A 117 -29.14 -4.11 -13.09
N PHE A 118 -28.21 -3.70 -12.20
CA PHE A 118 -27.82 -4.50 -11.04
C PHE A 118 -28.88 -4.42 -9.94
N THR A 119 -30.16 -4.59 -10.27
CA THR A 119 -31.12 -4.92 -9.23
C THR A 119 -30.96 -6.39 -8.87
N ASN A 120 -30.70 -6.63 -7.57
CA ASN A 120 -31.05 -7.83 -6.82
C ASN A 120 -29.96 -8.81 -6.33
N ASP A 121 -28.67 -8.47 -6.30
CA ASP A 121 -27.64 -9.32 -5.67
C ASP A 121 -27.26 -8.93 -4.22
N THR A 122 -27.99 -8.01 -3.60
CA THR A 122 -27.85 -7.71 -2.16
C THR A 122 -28.60 -8.69 -1.26
N LYS A 123 -29.14 -9.78 -1.81
CA LYS A 123 -29.83 -10.78 -0.99
C LYS A 123 -28.79 -11.47 -0.11
N GLY A 124 -28.76 -11.08 1.17
CA GLY A 124 -27.82 -11.57 2.18
C GLY A 124 -27.88 -13.09 2.41
N ARG A 125 -27.47 -13.58 3.57
CA ARG A 125 -27.51 -15.04 3.80
C ARG A 125 -28.95 -15.58 3.78
N LYS A 126 -29.21 -16.67 3.04
CA LYS A 126 -30.47 -17.44 3.15
C LYS A 126 -30.48 -18.28 4.42
N CYS A 127 -31.64 -18.35 5.08
CA CYS A 127 -31.91 -19.29 6.13
C CYS A 127 -31.78 -20.74 5.61
N SER A 128 -31.01 -21.59 6.30
CA SER A 128 -30.82 -22.97 5.84
C SER A 128 -32.09 -23.84 5.94
N LYS A 129 -33.03 -23.49 6.84
CA LYS A 129 -34.30 -24.20 7.05
C LYS A 129 -35.34 -23.85 5.98
N CYS A 130 -35.78 -22.59 5.94
CA CYS A 130 -36.89 -22.16 5.06
C CYS A 130 -36.44 -21.52 3.73
N LYS A 131 -35.13 -21.38 3.49
CA LYS A 131 -34.53 -20.77 2.29
C LYS A 131 -34.90 -19.30 2.03
N GLN A 132 -35.58 -18.64 2.96
CA GLN A 132 -35.88 -17.21 2.90
C GLN A 132 -34.67 -16.36 3.36
N TYR A 133 -34.59 -15.13 2.86
CA TYR A 133 -33.55 -14.17 3.22
C TYR A 133 -33.92 -13.37 4.49
N GLY A 134 -32.93 -12.75 5.12
CA GLY A 134 -33.14 -11.78 6.21
C GLY A 134 -33.08 -12.34 7.63
N HIS A 135 -32.88 -13.65 7.82
CA HIS A 135 -32.73 -14.24 9.15
C HIS A 135 -31.86 -15.50 9.17
N TYR A 136 -31.35 -15.87 10.34
CA TYR A 136 -30.57 -17.08 10.53
C TYR A 136 -31.46 -18.29 10.81
N ALA A 137 -30.96 -19.50 10.52
CA ALA A 137 -31.65 -20.75 10.83
C ALA A 137 -31.97 -20.93 12.32
N LYS A 138 -31.17 -20.31 13.21
CA LYS A 138 -31.38 -20.33 14.66
C LYS A 138 -32.57 -19.47 15.10
N THR A 139 -32.92 -18.45 14.34
CA THR A 139 -34.01 -17.50 14.63
C THR A 139 -35.17 -17.66 13.64
N CYS A 140 -35.25 -18.81 12.96
CA CYS A 140 -36.29 -19.07 11.98
C CYS A 140 -37.59 -19.41 12.69
N GLN A 141 -38.64 -18.62 12.41
CA GLN A 141 -39.99 -18.82 12.96
C GLN A 141 -40.76 -19.94 12.25
N ASN A 142 -40.32 -20.36 11.05
CA ASN A 142 -40.84 -21.56 10.40
C ASN A 142 -40.21 -22.80 11.04
N VAL A 143 -40.89 -23.31 12.05
CA VAL A 143 -40.61 -24.62 12.66
C VAL A 143 -41.34 -25.68 11.83
N ASN A 144 -40.62 -26.26 10.88
CA ASN A 144 -40.84 -27.65 10.46
C ASN A 144 -39.52 -28.39 10.69
#